data_AF-A0A168L3A9-F1
#
_entry.id   AF-A0A168L3A9-F1
#
_cell.length_a   1.000
_cell.length_b   1.000
_cell.length_c   1.000
_cell.angle_alpha   90.00
_cell.angle_beta   90.00
_cell.angle_gamma   90.00
#
_symmetry.space_group_name_H-M   'P 1'
#
loop_
_entity.id
_entity.type
_entity.pdbx_description
1 polymer ?
#
loop_
_entity_poly.entity_id
_entity_poly.type
_entity_poly.pdbx_seq_one_letter_code
_entity_poly.pdbx_strand_id
1 'polypeptide(L)'
;MISSPFHSLPNHMSHLPISQVSGVYDPSADGHCGFRCLAKAIYGNEDDYQKVKNDMMKVLVDRKDFYWKSKVFGKGKEYDSLTKIISYSGPSAPSEFWFSTLDCGQLAADTYKCPIEIHHKDQALIFLPMIKERYQTFNTTIMLPHASHYYLITLNRCRRHFPTIAFEYQRLCQEFGFTDFTSNFVDTETKPSLLLHLLTLYLYCK
;
A
#
# COMPACT_ATOMS: atom_id res chain seq x y z
N MET A 1 -15.12 -4.02 -32.81
CA MET A 1 -15.39 -2.92 -31.87
C MET A 1 -14.70 -3.26 -30.58
N ILE A 2 -13.55 -2.64 -30.30
CA ILE A 2 -12.79 -2.89 -29.07
C ILE A 2 -13.50 -2.13 -27.97
N SER A 3 -14.18 -2.85 -27.07
CA SER A 3 -14.81 -2.28 -25.89
C SER A 3 -13.75 -1.57 -25.05
N SER A 4 -13.97 -0.29 -24.78
CA SER A 4 -13.17 0.51 -23.88
C SER A 4 -13.04 -0.21 -22.51
N PRO A 5 -11.83 -0.41 -21.96
CA PRO A 5 -11.63 -1.10 -20.67
C PRO A 5 -12.28 -0.37 -19.48
N PHE A 6 -12.86 0.81 -19.73
CA PHE A 6 -13.56 1.62 -18.75
C PHE A 6 -14.99 1.16 -18.46
N HIS A 7 -15.61 0.30 -19.29
CA HIS A 7 -17.00 -0.13 -19.07
C HIS A 7 -17.19 -1.18 -17.96
N SER A 8 -16.11 -1.80 -17.48
CA SER A 8 -16.13 -2.75 -16.35
C SER A 8 -15.53 -2.19 -15.06
N LEU A 9 -15.08 -0.93 -15.06
CA LEU A 9 -14.61 -0.28 -13.85
C LEU A 9 -15.82 0.09 -12.98
N PRO A 10 -15.86 -0.29 -11.69
CA PRO A 10 -16.97 0.06 -10.83
C PRO A 10 -17.10 1.58 -10.75
N ASN A 11 -18.33 2.09 -10.84
CA ASN A 11 -18.70 3.48 -10.54
C ASN A 11 -18.42 3.91 -9.07
N HIS A 12 -17.62 3.14 -8.32
CA HIS A 12 -17.39 3.24 -6.87
C HIS A 12 -15.90 3.46 -6.54
N MET A 13 -15.19 4.20 -7.39
CA MET A 13 -13.89 4.78 -7.06
C MET A 13 -14.07 6.12 -6.32
N SER A 14 -14.76 6.11 -5.16
CA SER A 14 -15.05 7.33 -4.40
C SER A 14 -13.80 8.14 -4.02
N HIS A 15 -12.63 7.48 -3.92
CA HIS A 15 -11.35 8.09 -3.55
C HIS A 15 -10.32 8.22 -4.68
N LEU A 16 -10.54 7.59 -5.84
CA LEU A 16 -9.70 7.80 -7.01
C LEU A 16 -10.38 8.81 -7.93
N PRO A 17 -9.76 9.98 -8.20
CA PRO A 17 -10.31 10.92 -9.16
C PRO A 17 -10.31 10.29 -10.55
N ILE A 18 -11.46 9.80 -10.99
CA ILE A 18 -11.63 9.04 -12.25
C ILE A 18 -11.08 9.80 -13.45
N SER A 19 -11.23 11.14 -13.45
CA SER A 19 -10.67 12.03 -14.47
C SER A 19 -9.14 12.00 -14.58
N GLN A 20 -8.45 11.54 -13.54
CA GLN A 20 -7.01 11.39 -13.51
C GLN A 20 -6.56 9.97 -13.87
N VAL A 21 -7.45 8.98 -13.97
CA VAL A 21 -7.08 7.60 -14.35
C VAL A 21 -6.72 7.56 -15.83
N SER A 22 -5.48 7.18 -16.13
CA SER A 22 -4.96 7.08 -17.49
C SER A 22 -4.85 5.63 -17.98
N GLY A 23 -4.92 4.66 -17.06
CA GLY A 23 -4.85 3.25 -17.42
C GLY A 23 -5.27 2.34 -16.27
N VAL A 24 -5.81 1.19 -16.64
CA VAL A 24 -6.14 0.09 -15.73
C VAL A 24 -5.56 -1.17 -16.34
N TYR A 25 -4.74 -1.86 -15.55
CA TYR A 25 -4.18 -3.14 -15.91
C TYR A 25 -4.88 -4.24 -15.11
N ASP A 26 -5.38 -5.23 -15.84
CA ASP A 26 -6.06 -6.41 -15.33
C ASP A 26 -5.10 -7.61 -15.41
N PRO A 27 -4.44 -7.99 -14.29
CA PRO A 27 -3.54 -9.13 -14.27
C PRO A 27 -4.31 -10.46 -14.34
N SER A 28 -3.57 -11.56 -14.53
CA SER A 28 -4.15 -12.90 -14.47
C SER A 28 -4.87 -13.18 -13.14
N ALA A 29 -6.08 -13.73 -13.21
CA ALA A 29 -6.94 -14.04 -12.06
C ALA A 29 -6.68 -15.44 -11.47
N ASP A 30 -5.41 -15.76 -11.19
CA ASP A 30 -4.96 -17.06 -10.67
C ASP A 30 -4.78 -17.09 -9.14
N GLY A 31 -5.21 -16.04 -8.45
CA GLY A 31 -5.00 -15.84 -7.01
C GLY A 31 -3.69 -15.12 -6.64
N HIS A 32 -2.81 -14.83 -7.62
CA HIS A 32 -1.60 -14.02 -7.42
C HIS A 32 -1.75 -12.57 -7.87
N CYS A 33 -2.96 -12.13 -8.26
CA CYS A 33 -3.23 -10.83 -8.89
C CYS A 33 -2.62 -9.62 -8.15
N GLY A 34 -2.63 -9.60 -6.81
CA GLY A 34 -1.98 -8.52 -6.04
C GLY A 34 -0.45 -8.49 -6.23
N PHE A 35 0.21 -9.65 -6.23
CA PHE A 35 1.66 -9.75 -6.51
C PHE A 35 1.97 -9.48 -7.98
N ARG A 36 1.08 -9.88 -8.89
CA ARG A 36 1.17 -9.60 -10.34
C ARG A 36 1.05 -8.10 -10.64
N CYS A 37 0.18 -7.37 -9.93
CA CYS A 37 0.14 -5.90 -9.97
C CYS A 37 1.48 -5.27 -9.57
N LEU A 38 2.09 -5.73 -8.47
CA LEU A 38 3.42 -5.28 -8.06
C LEU A 38 4.48 -5.62 -9.10
N ALA A 39 4.46 -6.83 -9.65
CA ALA A 39 5.43 -7.26 -10.66
C ALA A 39 5.31 -6.40 -11.93
N LYS A 40 4.07 -6.14 -12.38
CA LYS A 40 3.82 -5.24 -13.50
C LYS A 40 4.34 -3.82 -13.22
N ALA A 41 4.11 -3.29 -12.02
CA ALA A 41 4.52 -1.95 -11.63
C ALA A 41 6.04 -1.79 -11.48
N ILE A 42 6.71 -2.78 -10.88
CA ILE A 42 8.14 -2.72 -10.51
C ILE A 42 9.04 -3.27 -11.63
N TYR A 43 8.65 -4.38 -12.26
CA TYR A 43 9.45 -5.10 -13.25
C TYR A 43 8.93 -4.96 -14.67
N GLY A 44 7.74 -4.39 -14.87
CA GLY A 44 7.13 -4.21 -16.19
C GLY A 44 6.43 -5.47 -16.73
N ASN A 45 6.54 -6.60 -16.03
CA ASN A 45 5.97 -7.88 -16.41
C ASN A 45 5.26 -8.54 -15.22
N GLU A 46 4.01 -8.96 -15.39
CA GLU A 46 3.24 -9.60 -14.31
C GLU A 46 3.79 -10.99 -13.94
N ASP A 47 4.43 -11.68 -14.87
CA ASP A 47 4.95 -13.04 -14.65
C ASP A 47 6.18 -13.06 -13.73
N ASP A 48 6.75 -11.90 -13.43
CA ASP A 48 7.79 -11.73 -12.40
C ASP A 48 7.22 -11.70 -10.97
N TYR A 49 5.95 -12.07 -10.74
CA TYR A 49 5.35 -12.08 -9.40
C TYR A 49 6.09 -12.97 -8.40
N GLN A 50 6.74 -14.05 -8.84
CA GLN A 50 7.56 -14.87 -7.95
C GLN A 50 8.82 -14.12 -7.48
N LYS A 51 9.41 -13.29 -8.35
CA LYS A 51 10.51 -12.41 -7.97
C LYS A 51 10.04 -11.44 -6.90
N VAL A 52 8.84 -10.87 -7.05
CA VAL A 52 8.25 -9.99 -6.02
C VAL A 52 8.14 -10.68 -4.67
N LYS A 53 7.63 -11.91 -4.65
CA LYS A 53 7.50 -12.70 -3.41
C LYS A 53 8.87 -13.01 -2.79
N ASN A 54 9.88 -13.32 -3.60
CA ASN A 54 11.24 -13.57 -3.12
C ASN A 54 11.88 -12.32 -2.49
N ASP A 55 11.71 -11.15 -3.13
CA ASP A 55 12.23 -9.88 -2.59
C ASP A 55 11.54 -9.51 -1.27
N MET A 56 10.22 -9.67 -1.22
CA MET A 56 9.43 -9.44 0.01
C MET A 56 9.82 -10.42 1.12
N MET A 57 10.06 -11.69 0.81
CA MET A 57 10.52 -12.68 1.80
C MET A 57 11.89 -12.30 2.37
N LYS A 58 12.81 -11.86 1.52
CA LYS A 58 14.13 -11.41 1.95
C LYS A 58 14.01 -10.27 2.96
N VAL A 59 13.21 -9.24 2.65
CA VAL A 59 13.02 -8.08 3.54
C VAL A 59 12.28 -8.46 4.81
N LEU A 60 11.28 -9.34 4.73
CA LEU A 60 10.56 -9.87 5.89
C LEU A 60 11.52 -10.55 6.88
N VAL A 61 12.42 -11.40 6.37
CA VAL A 61 13.44 -12.11 7.17
C VAL A 61 14.51 -11.14 7.70
N ASP A 62 15.07 -10.29 6.83
CA ASP A 62 16.14 -9.35 7.19
C ASP A 62 15.71 -8.37 8.28
N ARG A 63 14.42 -8.00 8.31
CA ARG A 63 13.86 -7.02 9.26
C ARG A 63 12.96 -7.66 10.34
N LYS A 64 13.06 -8.99 10.53
CA LYS A 64 12.22 -9.75 11.46
C LYS A 64 12.13 -9.16 12.87
N ASP A 65 13.27 -8.82 13.48
CA ASP A 65 13.31 -8.27 14.85
C ASP A 65 12.57 -6.93 14.95
N PHE A 66 12.66 -6.10 13.91
CA PHE A 66 11.92 -4.87 13.82
C PHE A 66 10.41 -5.13 13.77
N TYR A 67 9.95 -5.97 12.85
CA TYR A 67 8.51 -6.27 12.70
C TYR A 67 7.92 -6.87 13.98
N TRP A 68 8.69 -7.73 14.63
CA TRP A 68 8.35 -8.32 15.91
C TRP A 68 8.26 -7.28 17.04
N LYS A 69 9.23 -6.38 17.16
CA LYS A 69 9.24 -5.37 18.23
C LYS A 69 8.15 -4.32 18.02
N SER A 70 7.98 -3.86 16.78
CA SER A 70 6.99 -2.84 16.39
C SER A 70 5.55 -3.37 16.39
N LYS A 71 5.39 -4.70 16.27
CA LYS A 71 4.13 -5.43 16.11
C LYS A 71 3.39 -5.14 14.80
N VAL A 72 4.08 -4.61 13.78
CA VAL A 72 3.47 -4.30 12.46
C VAL A 72 2.82 -5.53 11.83
N PHE A 73 3.48 -6.69 11.90
CA PHE A 73 2.93 -7.98 11.41
C PHE A 73 2.64 -8.96 12.57
N GLY A 74 2.57 -8.46 13.80
CA GLY A 74 2.47 -9.30 15.00
C GLY A 74 3.69 -10.21 15.25
N LYS A 75 3.48 -11.31 15.98
CA LYS A 75 4.48 -12.35 16.29
C LYS A 75 3.81 -13.72 16.33
N GLY A 76 4.53 -14.78 15.97
CA GLY A 76 3.95 -16.12 15.95
C GLY A 76 2.94 -16.24 14.80
N LYS A 77 1.68 -16.57 15.09
CA LYS A 77 0.69 -16.94 14.07
C LYS A 77 0.44 -15.86 13.01
N GLU A 78 0.42 -14.58 13.39
CA GLU A 78 0.20 -13.49 12.43
C GLU A 78 1.38 -13.38 11.45
N TYR A 79 2.60 -13.38 11.98
CA TYR A 79 3.83 -13.36 11.18
C TYR A 79 3.97 -14.62 10.31
N ASP A 80 3.62 -15.78 10.85
CA ASP A 80 3.63 -17.06 10.14
C ASP A 80 2.60 -17.08 9.00
N SER A 81 1.45 -16.42 9.19
CA SER A 81 0.42 -16.29 8.15
C SER A 81 0.92 -15.47 6.96
N LEU A 82 1.58 -14.33 7.22
CA LEU A 82 2.24 -13.53 6.18
C LEU A 82 3.36 -14.32 5.49
N THR A 83 4.18 -15.03 6.26
CA THR A 83 5.25 -15.89 5.73
C THR A 83 4.68 -16.98 4.81
N LYS A 84 3.55 -17.59 5.19
CA LYS A 84 2.83 -18.58 4.38
C LYS A 84 2.32 -18.00 3.05
N ILE A 85 1.72 -16.81 3.08
CA ILE A 85 1.27 -16.10 1.86
C ILE A 85 2.44 -15.88 0.91
N ILE A 86 3.56 -15.35 1.41
CA ILE A 86 4.73 -14.96 0.58
C ILE A 86 5.51 -16.18 0.10
N SER A 87 5.58 -17.27 0.87
CA SER A 87 6.32 -18.48 0.47
C SER A 87 5.57 -19.37 -0.54
N TYR A 88 4.26 -19.16 -0.73
CA TYR A 88 3.48 -20.00 -1.63
C TYR A 88 3.85 -19.84 -3.11
N SER A 89 4.21 -20.93 -3.78
CA SER A 89 4.69 -20.91 -5.18
C SER A 89 3.83 -21.74 -6.15
N GLY A 90 2.63 -22.17 -5.73
CA GLY A 90 1.73 -22.91 -6.60
C GLY A 90 1.25 -22.09 -7.81
N PRO A 91 0.90 -22.75 -8.94
CA PRO A 91 0.52 -22.07 -10.18
C PRO A 91 -0.77 -21.24 -10.04
N SER A 92 -1.68 -21.65 -9.16
CA SER A 92 -2.81 -20.86 -8.71
C SER A 92 -2.85 -20.86 -7.19
N ALA A 93 -3.17 -19.72 -6.59
CA ALA A 93 -3.23 -19.53 -5.15
C ALA A 93 -4.68 -19.65 -4.65
N PRO A 94 -4.96 -20.62 -3.75
CA PRO A 94 -6.13 -20.60 -2.90
C PRO A 94 -6.21 -19.32 -2.05
N SER A 95 -7.39 -19.01 -1.52
CA SER A 95 -7.67 -17.72 -0.87
C SER A 95 -6.84 -17.45 0.38
N GLU A 96 -6.37 -18.48 1.07
CA GLU A 96 -5.46 -18.35 2.20
C GLU A 96 -4.04 -17.92 1.83
N PHE A 97 -3.72 -17.85 0.53
CA PHE A 97 -2.43 -17.40 0.00
C PHE A 97 -2.55 -16.12 -0.84
N TRP A 98 -3.74 -15.50 -0.87
CA TRP A 98 -3.95 -14.25 -1.59
C TRP A 98 -3.22 -13.08 -0.92
N PHE A 99 -3.06 -12.01 -1.68
CA PHE A 99 -2.43 -10.78 -1.23
C PHE A 99 -3.23 -10.13 -0.09
N SER A 100 -2.64 -10.06 1.11
CA SER A 100 -3.20 -9.32 2.25
C SER A 100 -3.01 -7.82 2.04
N THR A 101 -4.11 -7.07 1.92
CA THR A 101 -4.08 -5.61 1.72
C THR A 101 -3.15 -4.90 2.69
N LEU A 102 -3.27 -5.22 3.99
CA LEU A 102 -2.52 -4.52 5.03
C LEU A 102 -1.07 -5.00 5.08
N ASP A 103 -0.87 -6.30 5.28
CA ASP A 103 0.46 -6.84 5.55
C ASP A 103 1.33 -6.84 4.29
N CYS A 104 0.79 -7.30 3.15
CA CYS A 104 1.55 -7.31 1.91
C CYS A 104 1.72 -5.90 1.35
N GLY A 105 0.76 -4.99 1.57
CA GLY A 105 0.90 -3.57 1.20
C GLY A 105 2.06 -2.90 1.93
N GLN A 106 2.13 -3.02 3.25
CA GLN A 106 3.22 -2.46 4.04
C GLN A 106 4.57 -3.14 3.75
N LEU A 107 4.61 -4.47 3.61
CA LEU A 107 5.84 -5.17 3.28
C LEU A 107 6.35 -4.80 1.88
N ALA A 108 5.46 -4.63 0.90
CA ALA A 108 5.84 -4.17 -0.43
C ALA A 108 6.44 -2.75 -0.39
N ALA A 109 5.85 -1.84 0.39
CA ALA A 109 6.39 -0.50 0.57
C ALA A 109 7.81 -0.54 1.16
N ASP A 110 8.02 -1.34 2.20
CA ASP A 110 9.34 -1.56 2.79
C ASP A 110 10.34 -2.19 1.82
N THR A 111 9.88 -3.13 0.98
CA THR A 111 10.73 -3.89 0.05
C THR A 111 11.25 -3.02 -1.08
N TYR A 112 10.37 -2.24 -1.70
CA TYR A 112 10.69 -1.43 -2.87
C TYR A 112 11.02 0.02 -2.52
N LYS A 113 10.98 0.38 -1.24
CA LYS A 113 11.28 1.74 -0.75
C LYS A 113 10.49 2.80 -1.51
N CYS A 114 9.24 2.46 -1.85
CA CYS A 114 8.28 3.30 -2.53
C CYS A 114 6.90 3.20 -1.84
N PRO A 115 6.06 4.24 -1.92
CA PRO A 115 4.71 4.17 -1.36
C PRO A 115 3.80 3.23 -2.14
N ILE A 116 2.95 2.50 -1.43
CA ILE A 116 1.93 1.63 -2.01
C ILE A 116 0.56 2.16 -1.61
N GLU A 117 -0.28 2.47 -2.58
CA GLU A 117 -1.67 2.86 -2.36
C GLU A 117 -2.61 1.72 -2.66
N ILE A 118 -3.56 1.49 -1.76
CA ILE A 118 -4.64 0.53 -1.99
C ILE A 118 -5.98 1.23 -1.81
N HIS A 119 -6.75 1.29 -2.88
CA HIS A 119 -8.07 1.93 -2.91
C HIS A 119 -9.15 0.86 -2.88
N HIS A 120 -9.87 0.75 -1.77
CA HIS A 120 -11.07 -0.05 -1.66
C HIS A 120 -12.31 0.85 -1.77
N LYS A 121 -13.48 0.28 -2.02
CA LYS A 121 -14.74 1.03 -2.17
C LYS A 121 -15.08 1.93 -0.97
N ASP A 122 -14.69 1.50 0.23
CA ASP A 122 -15.05 2.17 1.49
C ASP A 122 -13.90 2.99 2.09
N GLN A 123 -12.66 2.72 1.66
CA GLN A 123 -11.47 3.35 2.22
C GLN A 123 -10.30 3.27 1.25
N ALA A 124 -9.43 4.27 1.28
CA ALA A 124 -8.13 4.22 0.62
C ALA A 124 -7.02 4.43 1.65
N LEU A 125 -5.95 3.65 1.52
CA LEU A 125 -4.78 3.73 2.39
C LEU A 125 -3.51 3.88 1.56
N ILE A 126 -2.55 4.63 2.09
CA ILE A 126 -1.17 4.64 1.59
C ILE A 126 -0.23 4.06 2.64
N PHE A 127 0.52 3.04 2.23
CA PHE A 127 1.60 2.43 3.01
C PHE A 127 2.91 3.10 2.63
N LEU A 128 3.61 3.57 3.65
CA LEU A 128 4.86 4.31 3.50
C LEU A 128 6.03 3.44 3.96
N PRO A 129 7.16 3.41 3.23
CA PRO A 129 8.36 2.69 3.65
C PRO A 129 8.85 3.14 5.02
N MET A 130 9.00 2.20 5.95
CA MET A 130 9.55 2.42 7.29
C MET A 130 11.07 2.25 7.24
N ILE A 131 11.77 3.22 6.66
CA ILE A 131 13.22 3.15 6.43
C ILE A 131 13.94 4.37 7.00
N LYS A 132 15.24 4.23 7.27
CA LYS A 132 16.08 5.36 7.71
C LYS A 132 16.60 6.15 6.51
N GLU A 133 16.77 5.49 5.38
CA GLU A 133 17.25 6.07 4.14
C GLU A 133 16.17 6.89 3.41
N ARG A 134 16.57 7.62 2.37
CA ARG A 134 15.62 8.27 1.46
C ARG A 134 14.85 7.26 0.63
N TYR A 135 13.60 7.59 0.30
CA TYR A 135 12.79 6.84 -0.66
C TYR A 135 13.50 6.80 -2.02
N GLN A 136 13.36 5.66 -2.72
CA GLN A 136 13.85 5.56 -4.09
C GLN A 136 13.01 6.44 -5.03
N THR A 137 11.72 6.52 -4.75
CA THR A 137 10.77 7.35 -5.49
C THR A 137 9.58 7.69 -4.59
N PHE A 138 8.98 8.86 -4.85
CA PHE A 138 7.68 9.23 -4.27
C PHE A 138 6.50 8.86 -5.19
N ASN A 139 6.78 8.29 -6.38
CA ASN A 139 5.75 7.72 -7.23
C ASN A 139 5.12 6.52 -6.53
N THR A 140 3.81 6.48 -6.51
CA THR A 140 3.05 5.45 -5.80
C THR A 140 2.64 4.33 -6.75
N THR A 141 2.70 3.10 -6.26
CA THR A 141 2.03 1.97 -6.93
C THR A 141 0.60 1.93 -6.43
N ILE A 142 -0.39 2.04 -7.33
CA ILE A 142 -1.79 2.16 -6.97
C ILE A 142 -2.53 0.88 -7.34
N MET A 143 -3.09 0.22 -6.33
CA MET A 143 -3.81 -1.05 -6.49
C MET A 143 -5.28 -0.86 -6.08
N LEU A 144 -6.18 -1.51 -6.81
CA LEU A 144 -7.62 -1.47 -6.60
C LEU A 144 -8.16 -2.90 -6.39
N PRO A 145 -8.39 -3.35 -5.14
CA PRO A 145 -9.11 -4.58 -4.87
C PRO A 145 -10.60 -4.43 -5.22
N HIS A 146 -11.12 -5.33 -6.06
CA HIS A 146 -12.53 -5.43 -6.38
C HIS A 146 -12.93 -6.88 -6.69
N ALA A 147 -14.00 -7.37 -6.07
CA ALA A 147 -14.56 -8.70 -6.30
C ALA A 147 -13.51 -9.84 -6.28
N SER A 148 -12.67 -9.86 -5.24
CA SER A 148 -11.59 -10.85 -5.06
C SER A 148 -10.46 -10.79 -6.10
N HIS A 149 -10.34 -9.68 -6.83
CA HIS A 149 -9.27 -9.44 -7.80
C HIS A 149 -8.60 -8.09 -7.56
N TYR A 150 -7.32 -7.96 -7.92
CA TYR A 150 -6.60 -6.69 -7.86
C TYR A 150 -6.34 -6.16 -9.26
N TYR A 151 -6.58 -4.87 -9.43
CA TYR A 151 -6.19 -4.11 -10.63
C TYR A 151 -5.03 -3.18 -10.29
N LEU A 152 -4.16 -2.93 -11.26
CA LEU A 152 -3.13 -1.89 -11.17
C LEU A 152 -3.63 -0.64 -11.90
N ILE A 153 -3.63 0.48 -11.20
CA ILE A 153 -4.13 1.76 -11.70
C ILE A 153 -2.95 2.67 -12.06
N THR A 154 -3.02 3.28 -13.23
CA THR A 154 -2.11 4.34 -13.65
C THR A 154 -2.88 5.65 -13.68
N LEU A 155 -2.27 6.70 -13.11
CA LEU A 155 -2.82 8.06 -13.15
C LEU A 155 -2.01 8.94 -14.09
N ASN A 156 -2.68 9.91 -14.70
CA ASN A 156 -2.06 11.06 -15.33
C ASN A 156 -1.23 11.83 -14.29
N ARG A 157 -0.08 12.37 -14.71
CA ARG A 157 0.74 13.22 -13.84
C ARG A 157 -0.03 14.52 -13.56
N CYS A 158 -0.55 14.65 -12.34
CA CYS A 158 -1.25 15.85 -11.88
C CYS A 158 -1.19 15.93 -10.35
N ARG A 159 -1.45 17.13 -9.82
CA ARG A 159 -1.65 17.29 -8.37
C ARG A 159 -2.89 16.50 -7.95
N ARG A 160 -2.77 15.80 -6.84
CA ARG A 160 -3.81 14.94 -6.29
C ARG A 160 -3.69 14.88 -4.78
N HIS A 161 -4.83 14.65 -4.14
CA HIS A 161 -4.88 14.29 -2.73
C HIS A 161 -4.45 12.83 -2.60
N PHE A 162 -3.54 12.55 -1.67
CA PHE A 162 -3.19 11.18 -1.34
C PHE A 162 -4.17 10.59 -0.34
N PRO A 163 -4.30 9.25 -0.31
CA PRO A 163 -5.06 8.57 0.72
C PRO A 163 -4.52 8.82 2.14
N THR A 164 -5.31 8.43 3.14
CA THR A 164 -4.87 8.41 4.53
C THR A 164 -3.65 7.49 4.69
N ILE A 165 -2.61 7.98 5.36
CA ILE A 165 -1.42 7.18 5.71
C ILE A 165 -1.82 6.12 6.74
N ALA A 166 -1.29 4.90 6.58
CA ALA A 166 -1.52 3.81 7.51
C ALA A 166 -1.21 4.22 8.97
N PHE A 167 -2.12 3.87 9.88
CA PHE A 167 -2.22 4.46 11.23
C PHE A 167 -0.95 4.33 12.07
N GLU A 168 -0.17 3.24 11.94
CA GLU A 168 1.03 3.07 12.74
C GLU A 168 2.25 3.87 12.25
N TYR A 169 2.24 4.41 11.02
CA TYR A 169 3.44 4.94 10.38
C TYR A 169 4.16 6.02 11.21
N GLN A 170 3.43 7.06 11.62
CA GLN A 170 4.02 8.19 12.33
C GLN A 170 4.55 7.79 13.71
N ARG A 171 3.81 6.94 14.44
CA ARG A 171 4.25 6.38 15.72
C ARG A 171 5.55 5.60 15.55
N LEU A 172 5.63 4.76 14.52
CA LEU A 172 6.80 3.92 14.28
C LEU A 172 8.02 4.73 13.82
N CYS A 173 7.81 5.83 13.08
CA CYS A 173 8.89 6.76 12.77
C CYS A 173 9.52 7.34 14.04
N GLN A 174 8.69 7.77 14.99
CA GLN A 174 9.15 8.30 16.27
C GLN A 174 9.85 7.24 17.14
N GLU A 175 9.26 6.05 17.26
CA GLU A 175 9.76 4.99 18.14
C GLU A 175 11.07 4.34 17.64
N PHE A 176 11.23 4.20 16.33
CA PHE A 176 12.36 3.50 15.71
C PHE A 176 13.36 4.43 14.99
N GLY A 177 13.09 5.74 15.00
CA GLY A 177 13.95 6.74 14.36
C GLY A 177 14.00 6.59 12.84
N PHE A 178 12.87 6.29 12.20
CA PHE A 178 12.74 6.36 10.74
C PHE A 178 12.52 7.79 10.29
N THR A 179 12.82 8.06 9.02
CA THR A 179 12.52 9.37 8.44
C THR A 179 11.02 9.50 8.20
N ASP A 180 10.39 10.53 8.77
CA ASP A 180 8.97 10.80 8.58
C ASP A 180 8.73 11.57 7.27
N PHE A 181 8.17 10.88 6.28
CA PHE A 181 7.84 11.45 4.97
C PHE A 181 6.37 11.87 4.85
N THR A 182 5.62 11.92 5.95
CA THR A 182 4.19 12.30 5.95
C THR A 182 3.94 13.61 5.19
N SER A 183 4.82 14.61 5.36
CA SER A 183 4.70 15.91 4.68
C SER A 183 4.73 15.85 3.14
N ASN A 184 5.24 14.77 2.54
CA ASN A 184 5.24 14.56 1.09
C ASN A 184 3.88 14.07 0.56
N PHE A 185 3.01 13.57 1.45
CA PHE A 185 1.73 12.95 1.09
C PHE A 185 0.54 13.64 1.75
N VAL A 186 0.76 14.67 2.57
CA VAL A 186 -0.31 15.52 3.12
C VAL A 186 -0.45 16.75 2.24
N ASP A 187 -1.67 17.09 1.87
CA ASP A 187 -1.93 18.33 1.14
C ASP A 187 -1.59 19.52 2.03
N THR A 188 -0.73 20.42 1.54
CA THR A 188 -0.27 21.60 2.30
C THR A 188 -1.40 22.56 2.69
N GLU A 189 -2.61 22.37 2.13
CA GLU A 189 -3.80 23.15 2.44
C GLU A 189 -4.58 22.66 3.67
N THR A 190 -4.26 21.49 4.22
CA THR A 190 -4.81 21.02 5.50
C THR A 190 -3.71 20.98 6.56
N LYS A 191 -3.19 22.16 6.92
CA LYS A 191 -2.75 22.34 8.31
C LYS A 191 -4.02 22.50 9.15
N PRO A 192 -4.47 21.50 9.93
CA PRO A 192 -5.25 21.85 11.11
C PRO A 192 -4.31 22.71 11.95
N SER A 193 -4.65 23.98 12.14
CA SER A 193 -3.91 24.81 13.08
C SER A 193 -3.92 24.07 14.42
N LEU A 194 -2.77 23.55 14.84
CA LEU A 194 -2.56 22.99 16.18
C LEU A 194 -2.84 24.04 17.28
N LEU A 195 -3.07 25.31 16.90
CA LEU A 195 -3.61 26.34 17.78
C LEU A 195 -5.07 26.12 18.21
N LEU A 196 -5.92 25.41 17.46
CA LEU A 196 -7.35 25.32 17.79
C LEU A 196 -7.67 24.20 18.79
N HIS A 197 -6.89 23.11 18.84
CA HIS A 197 -7.08 22.07 19.86
C HIS A 197 -6.53 22.46 21.25
N LEU A 198 -5.52 23.34 21.31
CA LEU A 198 -5.03 23.87 22.58
C LEU A 198 -5.92 24.98 23.16
N LEU A 199 -6.64 25.74 22.32
CA LEU A 199 -7.61 26.73 22.79
C LEU A 199 -8.91 26.10 23.32
N THR A 200 -9.35 24.97 22.76
CA THR A 200 -10.54 24.27 23.28
C THR A 200 -10.27 23.59 24.63
N LEU A 201 -9.05 23.13 24.90
CA LEU A 201 -8.69 22.56 26.22
C LEU A 201 -8.49 23.63 27.31
N TYR A 202 -8.17 24.89 26.95
CA TYR A 202 -8.02 25.97 27.92
C TYR A 202 -9.35 26.67 28.30
N LEU A 203 -10.42 26.46 27.53
CA LEU A 203 -11.75 27.05 27.79
C LEU A 203 -12.71 26.13 28.56
N TYR A 204 -12.32 24.88 28.84
CA TYR A 204 -13.12 23.92 29.63
C TYR A 204 -12.51 23.59 31.01
N CYS A 205 -11.49 24.34 31.45
CA CYS A 205 -11.04 24.35 32.85
C CYS A 205 -11.02 25.79 33.38
N LYS A 206 -12.23 26.34 33.60
CA LYS A 206 -12.53 27.29 34.67
C LYS A 206 -13.96 27.07 35.14
#